data_AF-A0A970GUV1-F1
#
_entry.id   AF-A0A970GUV1-F1
#
_cell.length_a   1.000
_cell.length_b   1.000
_cell.length_c   1.000
_cell.angle_alpha   90.00
_cell.angle_beta   90.00
_cell.angle_gamma   90.00
#
_symmetry.space_group_name_H-M   'P 1'
#
loop_
_entity.id
_entity.type
_entity.pdbx_description
1 polymer ?
#
loop_
_entity_poly.entity_id
_entity_poly.type
_entity_poly.pdbx_seq_one_letter_code
_entity_poly.pdbx_strand_id
1 'polypeptide(L)'
;MDNSYQDLLKKYTYNLLSLNHVVGVGYGKKIKGNKKTDEDSIIVLVDKKLPISELEEKDIVPEKLEHLKTDVQEVGKLELLKTPLPRKQRYRPAPGGVSIGHYKITAGTLGAIVKDNKTGEPMILSNNHVLANISNGNDGRASIG
;
A
#
# COMPACT_ATOMS: atom_id res chain seq x y z
N MET A 1 12.35 20.43 6.83
CA MET A 1 11.64 19.49 5.95
C MET A 1 10.47 20.27 5.37
N ASP A 2 10.34 20.36 4.05
CA ASP A 2 9.26 21.11 3.42
C ASP A 2 7.89 20.53 3.82
N ASN A 3 7.18 21.23 4.71
CA ASN A 3 5.81 20.92 5.11
C ASN A 3 4.79 21.14 3.97
N SER A 4 5.27 21.60 2.80
CA SER A 4 4.45 21.98 1.64
C SER A 4 3.49 20.88 1.18
N TYR A 5 3.93 19.62 1.15
CA TYR A 5 3.07 18.51 0.71
C TYR A 5 2.03 18.11 1.77
N GLN A 6 2.34 18.29 3.06
CA GLN A 6 1.41 17.94 4.15
C GLN A 6 0.22 18.88 4.18
N ASP A 7 0.46 20.17 3.92
CA ASP A 7 -0.59 21.17 3.85
C ASP A 7 -1.49 20.93 2.62
N LEU A 8 -0.90 20.56 1.48
CA LEU A 8 -1.63 20.11 0.30
C LEU A 8 -2.48 18.88 0.58
N LEU A 9 -1.92 17.85 1.22
CA LEU A 9 -2.69 16.67 1.61
C LEU A 9 -3.86 17.04 2.52
N LYS A 10 -3.63 17.80 3.58
CA LYS A 10 -4.71 18.24 4.49
C LYS A 10 -5.80 19.02 3.75
N LYS A 11 -5.41 19.90 2.83
CA LYS A 11 -6.32 20.76 2.07
C LYS A 11 -7.20 19.98 1.08
N TYR A 12 -6.63 19.01 0.36
CA TYR A 12 -7.31 18.36 -0.77
C TYR A 12 -7.85 16.96 -0.46
N THR A 13 -7.42 16.31 0.63
CA THR A 13 -7.82 14.92 0.93
C THR A 13 -9.33 14.74 0.97
N TYR A 14 -10.07 15.62 1.65
CA TYR A 14 -11.53 15.47 1.77
C TYR A 14 -12.23 15.58 0.41
N ASN A 15 -11.83 16.55 -0.42
CA ASN A 15 -12.43 16.74 -1.75
C ASN A 15 -12.08 15.57 -2.68
N LEU A 16 -10.84 15.10 -2.65
CA LEU A 16 -10.42 13.94 -3.46
C LEU A 16 -11.14 12.66 -3.03
N LEU A 17 -11.29 12.42 -1.73
CA LEU A 17 -12.04 11.26 -1.20
C LEU A 17 -13.54 11.33 -1.49
N SER A 18 -14.08 12.50 -1.82
CA SER A 18 -15.48 12.67 -2.22
C SER A 18 -15.76 12.33 -3.68
N LEU A 19 -14.71 12.17 -4.51
CA LEU A 19 -14.84 11.78 -5.91
C LEU A 19 -15.23 10.30 -6.01
N ASN A 20 -16.04 9.96 -7.01
CA ASN A 20 -16.33 8.56 -7.29
C ASN A 20 -15.04 7.79 -7.60
N HIS A 21 -15.03 6.50 -7.26
CA HIS A 21 -13.90 5.58 -7.44
C HIS A 21 -12.66 5.86 -6.59
N VAL A 22 -12.53 7.01 -5.94
CA VAL A 22 -11.39 7.30 -5.06
C VAL A 22 -11.55 6.57 -3.72
N VAL A 23 -10.52 5.79 -3.35
CA VAL A 23 -10.49 4.98 -2.12
C VAL A 23 -9.36 5.39 -1.17
N GLY A 24 -8.46 6.27 -1.58
CA GLY A 24 -7.37 6.75 -0.73
C GLY A 24 -6.57 7.88 -1.35
N VAL A 25 -5.92 8.67 -0.50
CA VAL A 25 -5.05 9.78 -0.90
C VAL A 25 -3.76 9.70 -0.08
N GLY A 26 -2.63 9.92 -0.73
CA GLY A 26 -1.32 9.92 -0.08
C GLY A 26 -0.29 10.76 -0.83
N TYR A 27 0.95 10.70 -0.38
CA TYR A 27 2.08 11.36 -1.02
C TYR A 27 3.19 10.35 -1.26
N GLY A 28 3.84 10.43 -2.41
CA GLY A 28 4.97 9.59 -2.71
C GLY A 28 5.49 9.79 -4.12
N LYS A 29 6.38 8.88 -4.52
CA LYS A 29 6.95 8.83 -5.86
C LYS A 29 5.93 8.27 -6.85
N LYS A 30 5.73 8.98 -7.95
CA LYS A 30 4.86 8.57 -9.07
C LYS A 30 5.31 7.22 -9.64
N ILE A 31 4.34 6.37 -10.02
CA ILE A 31 4.60 5.07 -10.64
C ILE A 31 4.19 5.10 -12.11
N LYS A 32 5.11 4.73 -13.00
CA LYS A 32 4.83 4.59 -14.44
C LYS A 32 5.31 3.22 -14.93
N GLY A 33 4.41 2.44 -15.53
CA GLY A 33 4.73 1.10 -16.04
C GLY A 33 5.33 0.17 -14.96
N ASN A 34 4.75 0.17 -13.76
CA ASN A 34 5.22 -0.57 -12.58
C ASN A 34 6.62 -0.19 -12.06
N LYS A 35 7.17 0.96 -12.47
CA LYS A 35 8.42 1.50 -11.95
C LYS A 35 8.18 2.81 -11.20
N LYS A 36 8.74 2.92 -10.00
CA LYS A 36 8.81 4.20 -9.29
C LYS A 36 9.69 5.16 -10.09
N THR A 37 9.24 6.40 -10.18
CA THR A 37 9.98 7.52 -10.76
C THR A 37 10.54 8.41 -9.64
N ASP A 38 11.38 9.37 -9.96
CA ASP A 38 11.87 10.35 -8.97
C ASP A 38 10.91 11.54 -8.77
N GLU A 39 9.78 11.55 -9.47
CA GLU A 39 8.78 12.62 -9.40
C GLU A 39 7.87 12.45 -8.18
N ASP A 40 7.92 13.43 -7.27
CA ASP A 40 7.01 13.50 -6.13
C ASP A 40 5.60 13.92 -6.58
N SER A 41 4.58 13.24 -6.06
CA SER A 41 3.19 13.43 -6.48
C SER A 41 2.21 13.13 -5.33
N ILE A 42 1.04 13.76 -5.42
CA ILE A 42 -0.14 13.34 -4.65
C ILE A 42 -0.66 12.06 -5.30
N ILE A 43 -0.60 10.96 -4.55
CA ILE A 43 -1.07 9.66 -4.99
C ILE A 43 -2.57 9.58 -4.70
N VAL A 44 -3.37 9.32 -5.72
CA VAL A 44 -4.81 9.10 -5.61
C VAL A 44 -5.09 7.65 -5.93
N LEU A 45 -5.51 6.89 -4.92
CA LEU A 45 -5.83 5.48 -5.04
C LEU A 45 -7.27 5.35 -5.51
N VAL A 46 -7.50 4.60 -6.58
CA VAL A 46 -8.84 4.33 -7.12
C VAL A 46 -9.15 2.84 -7.13
N ASP A 47 -10.43 2.50 -6.97
CA ASP A 47 -10.87 1.11 -7.06
C ASP A 47 -10.79 0.55 -8.49
N LYS A 48 -10.99 1.41 -9.50
CA LYS A 48 -10.85 1.09 -10.92
C LYS A 48 -10.50 2.33 -11.73
N LYS A 49 -9.60 2.20 -12.71
CA LYS A 49 -9.38 3.24 -13.73
C LYS A 49 -10.43 3.12 -14.82
N LEU A 50 -11.09 4.24 -15.10
CA LEU A 50 -12.05 4.38 -16.18
C LEU A 50 -11.50 5.35 -17.25
N PRO A 51 -11.86 5.17 -18.54
CA PRO A 51 -11.65 6.20 -19.55
C PRO A 51 -12.35 7.51 -19.16
N ILE A 52 -11.78 8.65 -19.56
CA ILE A 52 -12.36 9.98 -19.26
C ILE A 52 -13.81 10.09 -19.79
N SER A 53 -14.14 9.42 -20.90
CA SER A 53 -15.50 9.37 -21.45
C SER A 53 -16.53 8.67 -20.57
N GLU A 54 -16.08 7.85 -19.61
CA GLU A 54 -16.92 7.12 -18.65
C GLU A 54 -16.95 7.79 -17.26
N LEU A 55 -16.28 8.94 -17.11
CA LEU A 55 -16.25 9.71 -15.86
C LEU A 55 -17.11 10.96 -15.97
N GLU A 56 -17.80 11.31 -14.89
CA GLU A 56 -18.37 12.65 -14.77
C GLU A 56 -17.25 13.68 -14.63
N GLU A 57 -17.44 14.89 -15.17
CA GLU A 57 -16.42 15.95 -15.14
C GLU A 57 -15.92 16.25 -13.72
N LYS A 58 -16.80 16.13 -12.72
CA LYS A 58 -16.47 16.33 -11.30
C LYS A 58 -15.57 15.23 -10.73
N ASP A 59 -15.62 14.01 -11.26
CA ASP A 59 -14.89 12.82 -10.77
C ASP A 59 -13.51 12.68 -11.42
N ILE A 60 -13.18 13.55 -12.39
CA ILE A 60 -11.86 13.60 -13.00
C ILE A 60 -10.86 14.16 -11.99
N VAL A 61 -9.90 13.34 -11.59
CA VAL A 61 -8.78 13.78 -10.75
C VAL A 61 -7.92 14.78 -11.53
N PRO A 62 -7.70 16.01 -11.03
CA PRO A 62 -6.86 17.00 -11.71
C PRO A 62 -5.42 16.49 -11.87
N GLU A 63 -4.76 16.72 -13.00
CA GLU A 63 -3.37 16.28 -13.23
C GLU A 63 -2.36 16.94 -12.28
N LYS A 64 -2.74 18.07 -11.67
CA LYS A 64 -1.91 18.85 -10.76
C LYS A 64 -2.75 19.51 -9.68
N LEU A 65 -2.24 19.51 -8.46
CA LEU A 65 -2.77 20.27 -7.32
C LEU A 65 -1.70 21.29 -6.92
N GLU A 66 -1.95 22.55 -7.27
CA GLU A 66 -1.01 23.67 -7.10
C GLU A 66 0.35 23.40 -7.75
N HIS A 67 1.35 23.03 -6.95
CA HIS A 67 2.71 22.77 -7.40
C HIS A 67 3.04 21.28 -7.52
N LEU A 68 2.24 20.38 -6.94
CA LEU A 68 2.46 18.93 -7.01
C LEU A 68 1.61 18.29 -8.11
N LYS A 69 2.20 17.35 -8.86
CA LYS A 69 1.43 16.51 -9.79
C LYS A 69 0.60 15.48 -9.03
N THR A 70 -0.42 14.96 -9.69
CA THR A 70 -1.17 13.79 -9.20
C THR A 70 -0.72 12.52 -9.94
N ASP A 71 -0.87 11.40 -9.24
CA ASP A 71 -0.69 10.06 -9.80
C ASP A 71 -1.87 9.18 -9.40
N VAL A 72 -2.68 8.78 -10.38
CA VAL A 72 -3.83 7.92 -10.16
C VAL A 72 -3.37 6.46 -10.23
N GLN A 73 -3.55 5.72 -9.13
CA GLN A 73 -3.14 4.32 -9.03
C GLN A 73 -4.36 3.43 -8.76
N GLU A 74 -4.56 2.42 -9.62
CA GLU A 74 -5.63 1.44 -9.42
C GLU A 74 -5.18 0.42 -8.37
N VAL A 75 -5.93 0.32 -7.28
CA VAL A 75 -5.64 -0.61 -6.17
C VAL A 75 -6.76 -1.60 -5.91
N GLY A 76 -7.88 -1.50 -6.64
CA GLY A 76 -9.07 -2.30 -6.35
C GLY A 76 -9.88 -1.75 -5.18
N LYS A 77 -10.98 -2.43 -4.87
CA LYS A 77 -11.84 -2.05 -3.75
C LYS A 77 -11.15 -2.33 -2.42
N LEU A 78 -11.07 -1.30 -1.57
CA LEU A 78 -10.66 -1.46 -0.18
C LEU A 78 -11.84 -2.04 0.61
N GLU A 79 -11.83 -3.34 0.81
CA GLU A 79 -12.81 -4.03 1.65
C GLU A 79 -12.15 -4.53 2.92
N LEU A 80 -12.83 -4.33 4.05
CA LEU A 80 -12.54 -5.14 5.22
C LEU A 80 -12.78 -6.60 4.84
N LEU A 81 -11.87 -7.49 5.22
CA LEU A 81 -12.08 -8.92 5.04
C LEU A 81 -13.32 -9.33 5.85
N LYS A 82 -14.49 -9.38 5.17
CA LYS A 82 -15.83 -9.59 5.74
C LYS A 82 -15.98 -10.90 6.51
N THR A 83 -15.06 -11.82 6.27
CA THR A 83 -14.93 -13.05 7.03
C THR A 83 -13.46 -13.14 7.42
N PRO A 84 -13.09 -13.40 8.69
CA PRO A 84 -11.76 -13.90 8.94
C PRO A 84 -11.67 -15.20 8.14
N LEU A 85 -10.93 -15.17 7.02
CA LEU A 85 -10.41 -16.38 6.42
C LEU A 85 -9.95 -17.25 7.58
N PRO A 86 -10.44 -18.49 7.75
CA PRO A 86 -10.04 -19.32 8.86
C PRO A 86 -8.51 -19.33 8.93
N ARG A 87 -7.95 -18.57 9.89
CA ARG A 87 -6.55 -18.13 9.79
C ARG A 87 -5.60 -19.33 9.83
N LYS A 88 -6.07 -20.44 10.40
CA LYS A 88 -5.37 -21.71 10.58
C LYS A 88 -5.54 -22.69 9.42
N GLN A 89 -6.32 -22.39 8.39
CA GLN A 89 -6.41 -23.24 7.20
C GLN A 89 -5.17 -23.10 6.31
N ARG A 90 -4.93 -24.11 5.45
CA ARG A 90 -3.85 -24.08 4.47
C ARG A 90 -4.34 -23.38 3.20
N TYR A 91 -3.65 -22.30 2.81
CA TYR A 91 -3.95 -21.52 1.60
C TYR A 91 -2.82 -21.64 0.59
N ARG A 92 -3.16 -21.70 -0.71
CA ARG A 92 -2.22 -21.58 -1.83
C ARG A 92 -2.87 -20.78 -2.97
N PRO A 93 -2.34 -19.61 -3.37
CA PRO A 93 -1.31 -18.83 -2.66
C PRO A 93 -1.79 -18.38 -1.26
N ALA A 94 -0.86 -18.09 -0.35
CA ALA A 94 -1.19 -17.62 0.99
C ALA A 94 -1.53 -16.11 0.95
N PRO A 95 -2.77 -15.70 1.25
CA PRO A 95 -3.11 -14.28 1.28
C PRO A 95 -2.61 -13.62 2.57
N GLY A 96 -2.42 -12.29 2.53
CA GLY A 96 -2.20 -11.51 3.76
C GLY A 96 -3.33 -11.73 4.77
N GLY A 97 -2.98 -11.73 6.06
CA GLY A 97 -3.92 -11.95 7.17
C GLY A 97 -4.01 -13.40 7.68
N VAL A 98 -3.46 -14.39 6.98
CA VAL A 98 -3.47 -15.80 7.43
C VAL A 98 -2.39 -16.08 8.48
N SER A 99 -2.54 -17.19 9.22
CA SER A 99 -1.57 -17.59 10.24
C SER A 99 -0.28 -18.08 9.58
N ILE A 100 0.86 -17.55 10.05
CA ILE A 100 2.21 -18.01 9.71
C ILE A 100 3.07 -17.97 10.97
N GLY A 101 4.14 -18.74 11.01
CA GLY A 101 5.10 -18.67 12.11
C GLY A 101 6.27 -19.61 11.93
N HIS A 102 7.40 -19.25 12.53
CA HIS A 102 8.50 -20.17 12.74
C HIS A 102 8.02 -21.39 13.53
N TYR A 103 8.52 -22.58 13.23
CA TYR A 103 8.07 -23.85 13.84
C TYR A 103 8.23 -23.94 15.38
N LYS A 104 8.90 -22.95 15.99
CA LYS A 104 9.15 -22.85 17.44
C LYS A 104 8.25 -21.83 18.15
N ILE A 105 7.40 -21.11 17.43
CA ILE A 105 6.44 -20.17 18.03
C ILE A 105 5.00 -20.69 17.90
N THR A 106 4.08 -20.04 18.60
CA THR A 106 2.67 -20.43 18.64
C THR A 106 1.90 -19.98 17.40
N ALA A 107 1.87 -18.68 17.12
CA ALA A 107 1.17 -18.11 15.98
C ALA A 107 1.66 -16.70 15.66
N GLY A 108 1.54 -16.31 14.40
CA GLY A 108 1.65 -14.95 13.92
C GLY A 108 0.82 -14.76 12.67
N THR A 109 0.91 -13.59 12.05
CA THR A 109 0.12 -13.25 10.86
C THR A 109 1.04 -12.93 9.68
N LEU A 110 0.73 -13.46 8.50
CA LEU A 110 1.35 -13.00 7.27
C LEU A 110 0.85 -11.59 6.98
N GLY A 111 1.75 -10.61 6.95
CA GLY A 111 1.40 -9.21 6.68
C GLY A 111 1.11 -9.00 5.19
N ALA A 112 2.15 -9.15 4.37
CA ALA A 112 2.05 -8.92 2.93
C ALA A 112 3.03 -9.81 2.15
N ILE A 113 2.74 -10.00 0.86
CA ILE A 113 3.75 -10.40 -0.12
C ILE A 113 4.41 -9.11 -0.61
N VAL A 114 5.74 -9.07 -0.52
CA VAL A 114 6.55 -7.93 -0.95
C VAL A 114 7.54 -8.40 -2.01
N LYS A 115 8.25 -7.48 -2.65
CA LYS A 115 9.34 -7.81 -3.57
C LYS A 115 10.62 -7.20 -3.08
N ASP A 116 11.72 -7.91 -3.21
CA ASP A 116 13.04 -7.34 -2.96
C ASP A 116 13.32 -6.22 -3.98
N ASN A 117 13.86 -5.10 -3.52
CA ASN A 117 14.10 -3.95 -4.39
C ASN A 117 15.28 -4.17 -5.36
N LYS A 118 16.22 -5.07 -5.05
CA LYS A 118 17.39 -5.36 -5.88
C LYS A 118 17.14 -6.53 -6.83
N THR A 119 16.59 -7.63 -6.33
CA THR A 119 16.40 -8.87 -7.11
C THR A 119 15.00 -8.97 -7.73
N GLY A 120 14.00 -8.27 -7.19
CA GLY A 120 12.60 -8.38 -7.60
C GLY A 120 11.91 -9.66 -7.13
N GLU A 121 12.59 -10.49 -6.34
CA GLU A 121 12.06 -11.77 -5.86
C GLU A 121 10.92 -11.57 -4.87
N PRO A 122 9.87 -12.42 -4.93
CA PRO A 122 8.77 -12.35 -3.99
C PRO A 122 9.25 -12.79 -2.60
N MET A 123 9.01 -11.94 -1.61
CA MET A 123 9.28 -12.19 -0.20
C MET A 123 7.99 -12.07 0.62
N ILE A 124 8.03 -12.52 1.87
CA ILE A 124 6.94 -12.36 2.83
C ILE A 124 7.33 -11.35 3.91
N LEU A 125 6.37 -10.50 4.30
CA LEU A 125 6.53 -9.53 5.38
C LEU A 125 5.67 -9.96 6.58
N SER A 126 6.28 -9.98 7.75
CA SER A 126 5.62 -10.18 9.05
C SER A 126 6.51 -9.62 10.16
N ASN A 127 6.08 -9.73 11.41
CA ASN A 127 6.91 -9.34 12.54
C ASN A 127 8.11 -10.28 12.69
N ASN A 128 9.24 -9.72 13.13
CA ASN A 128 10.47 -10.46 13.35
C ASN A 128 10.28 -11.66 14.30
N HIS A 129 9.61 -11.47 15.43
CA HIS A 129 9.31 -12.57 16.38
C HIS A 129 8.42 -13.68 15.78
N VAL A 130 7.68 -13.38 14.70
CA VAL A 130 6.85 -14.37 13.99
C VAL A 130 7.71 -15.27 13.10
N LEU A 131 8.64 -14.70 12.35
CA LEU A 131 9.42 -15.44 11.34
C LEU A 131 10.78 -15.94 11.84
N ALA A 132 11.46 -15.19 12.71
CA ALA A 132 12.87 -15.41 13.02
C ALA A 132 13.11 -16.04 14.40
N ASN A 133 12.08 -16.34 15.18
CA ASN A 133 12.30 -17.08 16.43
C ASN A 133 12.69 -16.22 17.62
N ILE A 134 13.65 -15.31 17.46
CA ILE A 134 14.55 -15.00 18.59
C ILE A 134 15.09 -13.56 18.57
N SER A 135 14.92 -12.79 17.49
CA SER A 135 15.55 -11.46 17.46
C SER A 135 14.76 -10.43 18.26
N ASN A 136 15.43 -9.85 19.25
CA ASN A 136 14.92 -8.77 20.11
C ASN A 136 15.21 -7.37 19.52
N GLY A 137 15.71 -7.30 18.29
CA GLY A 137 16.11 -6.06 17.63
C GLY A 137 17.51 -5.54 18.04
N ASN A 138 18.11 -6.09 19.10
CA ASN A 138 19.41 -5.68 19.65
C ASN A 138 20.50 -6.77 19.49
N ASP A 139 20.16 -7.93 18.95
CA ASP A 139 21.06 -9.08 18.77
C ASP A 139 21.87 -9.04 17.46
N GLY A 140 21.80 -7.93 16.72
CA GLY A 140 22.49 -7.74 15.44
C GLY A 140 21.91 -8.58 14.29
N ARG A 141 20.85 -9.36 14.53
CA ARG A 141 20.18 -10.19 13.53
C ARG A 141 19.02 -9.48 12.83
N ALA A 142 18.69 -8.27 13.29
CA ALA A 142 17.74 -7.37 12.65
C ALA A 142 18.44 -6.05 12.29
N SER A 143 18.08 -5.49 11.15
CA SER A 143 18.45 -4.14 10.74
C SER A 143 17.20 -3.30 10.57
N ILE A 144 17.33 -1.98 10.67
CA ILE A 144 16.28 -1.06 10.23
C ILE A 144 16.10 -1.30 8.73
N GLY A 145 14.86 -1.60 8.33
CA GLY A 145 14.45 -1.79 6.94
C GLY A 145 14.00 -0.50 6.28
#